data_AF-A0A942I6P0-F1
#
_entry.id   AF-A0A942I6P0-F1
#
_cell.length_a   1.000
_cell.length_b   1.000
_cell.length_c   1.000
_cell.angle_alpha   90.00
_cell.angle_beta   90.00
_cell.angle_gamma   90.00
#
_symmetry.space_group_name_H-M   'P 1'
#
loop_
_entity.id
_entity.type
_entity.pdbx_description
1 polymer ?
#
loop_
_entity_poly.entity_id
_entity_poly.type
_entity_poly.pdbx_seq_one_letter_code
_entity_poly.pdbx_strand_id
1 'polypeptide(L)'
;MAASLRAQEAGWHYSALPGEGDRATMGCDRDASPAAFSCLVVRCEDDFSTGVYVHTSRVEDSGRWEMTLDRENRSPVAEATAAPYGARFGSDAGWLLERLEQGSFVYLRHSDDTNEPFRYISLSGSLYAINRALAWCAPRAPAAEQIPAPDVTPVEP
;
A
#
# COMPACT_ATOMS: atom_id res chain seq x y z
N MET A 1 23.34 -6.37 -5.82
CA MET A 1 22.47 -5.18 -5.80
C MET A 1 22.04 -4.96 -4.36
N ALA A 2 22.31 -3.80 -3.78
CA ALA A 2 21.98 -3.51 -2.38
C ALA A 2 20.50 -3.08 -2.31
N ALA A 3 19.65 -3.88 -1.68
CA ALA A 3 18.36 -3.42 -1.20
C ALA A 3 18.61 -2.32 -0.16
N SER A 4 17.97 -1.16 -0.29
CA SER A 4 18.11 -0.11 0.71
C SER A 4 17.68 -0.65 2.07
N LEU A 5 18.52 -0.46 3.10
CA LEU A 5 18.26 -0.81 4.50
C LEU A 5 17.02 -0.15 5.12
N ARG A 6 16.34 0.72 4.37
CA ARG A 6 15.12 1.43 4.74
C ARG A 6 13.84 0.77 4.21
N ALA A 7 13.94 -0.44 3.66
CA ALA A 7 12.86 -1.01 2.86
C ALA A 7 11.63 -1.44 3.67
N GLN A 8 11.79 -1.65 4.97
CA GLN A 8 10.74 -2.06 5.89
C GLN A 8 10.92 -1.30 7.23
N GLU A 9 10.87 0.03 7.18
CA GLU A 9 10.88 0.89 8.37
C GLU A 9 9.44 1.16 8.83
N ALA A 10 9.25 1.38 10.12
CA ALA A 10 7.94 1.68 10.69
C ALA A 10 7.25 2.89 10.02
N GLY A 11 5.93 2.79 9.81
CA GLY A 11 5.12 3.86 9.27
C GLY A 11 5.00 3.84 7.73
N TRP A 12 4.46 4.93 7.17
CA TRP A 12 4.12 5.03 5.74
C TRP A 12 5.20 5.74 4.93
N HIS A 13 5.70 5.07 3.89
CA HIS A 13 6.71 5.59 2.97
C HIS A 13 6.58 4.96 1.58
N TYR A 14 7.32 5.47 0.60
CA TYR A 14 7.39 4.86 -0.73
C TYR A 14 7.88 3.41 -0.66
N SER A 15 7.41 2.55 -1.58
CA SER A 15 7.91 1.18 -1.64
C SER A 15 9.39 1.16 -2.01
N ALA A 16 10.21 0.49 -1.21
CA ALA A 16 11.64 0.36 -1.48
C ALA A 16 11.98 -0.83 -2.39
N LEU A 17 10.98 -1.59 -2.85
CA LEU A 17 11.19 -2.67 -3.80
C LEU A 17 11.60 -2.09 -5.17
N PRO A 18 12.51 -2.75 -5.90
CA PRO A 18 12.99 -2.25 -7.19
C PRO A 18 11.82 -1.97 -8.17
N GLY A 19 11.75 -0.75 -8.69
CA GLY A 19 10.73 -0.33 -9.66
C GLY A 19 9.39 0.10 -9.07
N GLU A 20 9.23 0.10 -7.74
CA GLU A 20 7.94 0.31 -7.11
C GLU A 20 7.78 1.68 -6.42
N GLY A 21 8.86 2.43 -6.21
CA GLY A 21 8.87 3.65 -5.39
C GLY A 21 7.93 4.78 -5.86
N ASP A 22 7.65 4.86 -7.16
CA ASP A 22 6.77 5.91 -7.73
C ASP A 22 5.30 5.48 -7.85
N ARG A 23 5.01 4.20 -7.63
CA ARG A 23 3.68 3.61 -7.87
C ARG A 23 3.12 2.84 -6.69
N ALA A 24 3.87 2.71 -5.61
CA ALA A 24 3.44 2.01 -4.42
C ALA A 24 3.93 2.71 -3.14
N THR A 25 3.08 2.66 -2.12
CA THR A 25 3.41 3.07 -0.76
C THR A 25 3.27 1.88 0.18
N MET A 26 4.10 1.83 1.20
CA MET A 26 4.15 0.77 2.20
C MET A 26 3.98 1.37 3.59
N GLY A 27 3.08 0.78 4.38
CA GLY A 27 2.88 1.06 5.80
C GLY A 27 3.29 -0.16 6.62
N CYS A 28 4.38 -0.06 7.38
CA CYS A 28 4.88 -1.20 8.17
C CYS A 28 4.59 -1.08 9.66
N ASP A 29 4.58 -2.24 10.32
CA ASP A 29 4.47 -2.39 11.77
C ASP A 29 5.46 -1.49 12.52
N ARG A 30 5.06 -1.00 13.70
CA ARG A 30 5.89 -0.07 14.49
C ARG A 30 7.25 -0.64 14.90
N ASP A 31 7.33 -1.96 15.05
CA ASP A 31 8.51 -2.69 15.50
C ASP A 31 9.20 -3.38 14.30
N ALA A 32 8.84 -2.98 13.06
CA ALA A 32 9.39 -3.55 11.84
C ALA A 32 10.91 -3.35 11.73
N SER A 33 11.57 -4.42 11.27
CA SER A 33 12.98 -4.47 10.95
C SER A 33 13.19 -5.26 9.66
N PRO A 34 14.37 -5.17 9.02
CA PRO A 34 14.65 -5.96 7.82
C PRO A 34 14.55 -7.49 8.02
N ALA A 35 14.67 -7.98 9.26
CA ALA A 35 14.58 -9.41 9.58
C ALA A 35 13.15 -9.85 9.95
N ALA A 36 12.30 -8.93 10.40
CA ALA A 36 10.96 -9.22 10.87
C ALA A 36 10.07 -8.00 10.63
N PHE A 37 9.10 -8.13 9.72
CA PHE A 37 8.21 -7.05 9.35
C PHE A 37 6.84 -7.57 8.93
N SER A 38 5.84 -6.70 9.03
CA SER A 38 4.53 -6.90 8.42
C SER A 38 4.05 -5.56 7.92
N CYS A 39 3.83 -5.47 6.61
CA CYS A 39 3.49 -4.23 5.96
C CYS A 39 2.24 -4.41 5.10
N LEU A 40 1.43 -3.37 5.06
CA LEU A 40 0.38 -3.21 4.06
C LEU A 40 0.90 -2.30 2.96
N VAL A 41 0.57 -2.62 1.72
CA VAL A 41 1.04 -1.89 0.55
C VAL A 41 -0.14 -1.50 -0.31
N VAL A 42 -0.16 -0.23 -0.72
CA VAL A 42 -1.12 0.27 -1.71
C VAL A 42 -0.35 0.59 -2.97
N ARG A 43 -0.79 0.04 -4.10
CA ARG A 43 -0.10 0.11 -5.39
C ARG A 43 -1.05 0.52 -6.51
N CYS A 44 -0.53 1.37 -7.39
CA CYS A 44 -1.09 1.65 -8.69
C CYS A 44 -0.66 0.56 -9.68
N GLU A 45 -1.61 -0.24 -10.15
CA GLU A 45 -1.41 -1.36 -11.07
C GLU A 45 -1.16 -0.89 -12.51
N ASP A 46 -0.70 -1.79 -13.39
CA ASP A 46 -0.39 -1.47 -14.80
C ASP A 46 -1.63 -1.13 -15.62
N ASP A 47 -2.80 -1.61 -15.19
CA ASP A 47 -4.10 -1.30 -15.77
C ASP A 47 -4.77 -0.07 -15.13
N PHE A 48 -4.01 0.69 -14.32
CA PHE A 48 -4.48 1.84 -13.53
C PHE A 48 -5.50 1.49 -12.44
N SER A 49 -5.72 0.20 -12.15
CA SER A 49 -6.47 -0.20 -10.95
C SER A 49 -5.64 0.01 -9.69
N THR A 50 -6.30 0.06 -8.53
CA THR A 50 -5.62 0.07 -7.24
C THR A 50 -5.55 -1.34 -6.67
N GLY A 51 -4.35 -1.75 -6.26
CA GLY A 51 -4.11 -2.99 -5.52
C GLY A 51 -3.76 -2.70 -4.07
N VAL A 52 -4.30 -3.51 -3.16
CA VAL A 52 -3.90 -3.54 -1.75
C VAL A 52 -3.28 -4.89 -1.47
N TYR A 53 -2.07 -4.88 -0.92
CA TYR A 53 -1.26 -6.06 -0.68
C TYR A 53 -0.82 -6.14 0.76
N VAL A 54 -0.46 -7.35 1.16
CA VAL A 54 0.32 -7.62 2.36
C VAL A 54 1.71 -8.10 1.95
N HIS A 55 2.72 -7.62 2.66
CA HIS A 55 4.11 -7.98 2.47
C HIS A 55 4.76 -8.18 3.83
N THR A 56 5.12 -9.41 4.15
CA THR A 56 5.72 -9.74 5.45
C THR A 56 6.99 -10.57 5.31
N SER A 57 7.66 -10.78 6.44
CA SER A 57 8.79 -11.71 6.56
C SER A 57 8.36 -13.19 6.68
N ARG A 58 7.07 -13.51 6.52
CA ARG A 58 6.56 -14.88 6.50
C ARG A 58 7.04 -15.62 5.25
N VAL A 59 7.01 -16.94 5.31
CA VAL A 59 7.26 -17.79 4.14
C VAL A 59 6.15 -17.62 3.10
N GLU A 60 4.92 -17.46 3.56
CA GLU A 60 3.74 -17.27 2.72
C GLU A 60 2.78 -16.25 3.33
N ASP A 61 2.37 -15.30 2.49
CA ASP A 61 1.44 -14.21 2.85
C ASP A 61 0.00 -14.47 2.37
N SER A 62 -0.20 -15.51 1.56
CA SER A 62 -1.52 -15.92 1.04
C SER A 62 -2.34 -16.58 2.15
N GLY A 63 -3.66 -16.38 2.12
CA GLY A 63 -4.59 -16.92 3.11
C GLY A 63 -5.41 -15.85 3.82
N ARG A 64 -5.98 -16.21 4.96
CA ARG A 64 -6.90 -15.35 5.73
C ARG A 64 -6.11 -14.50 6.71
N TRP A 65 -6.45 -13.21 6.76
CA TRP A 65 -5.86 -12.25 7.68
C TRP A 65 -6.91 -11.75 8.65
N GLU A 66 -6.66 -11.86 9.95
CA GLU A 66 -7.47 -11.22 10.98
C GLU A 66 -7.05 -9.77 11.11
N MET A 67 -8.01 -8.85 11.00
CA MET A 67 -7.73 -7.42 11.06
C MET A 67 -8.73 -6.67 11.95
N THR A 68 -8.22 -5.68 12.67
CA THR A 68 -9.03 -4.68 13.36
C THR A 68 -8.59 -3.29 12.91
N LEU A 69 -9.51 -2.56 12.27
CA LEU A 69 -9.31 -1.18 11.83
C LEU A 69 -10.37 -0.31 12.52
N ASP A 70 -9.94 0.66 13.33
CA ASP A 70 -10.82 1.59 14.05
C ASP A 70 -12.03 0.93 14.76
N ARG A 71 -11.79 -0.21 15.41
CA ARG A 71 -12.79 -1.05 16.11
C ARG A 71 -13.75 -1.85 15.21
N GLU A 72 -13.54 -1.87 13.89
CA GLU A 72 -14.18 -2.81 12.98
C GLU A 72 -13.27 -4.02 12.76
N ASN A 73 -13.81 -5.22 13.01
CA ASN A 73 -13.11 -6.47 12.77
C ASN A 73 -13.49 -7.03 11.39
N ARG A 74 -12.49 -7.43 10.61
CA ARG A 74 -12.66 -8.17 9.35
C ARG A 74 -11.65 -9.29 9.24
N SER A 75 -11.94 -10.24 8.37
CA SER A 75 -11.04 -11.34 8.08
C SER A 75 -10.84 -11.54 6.58
N PRO A 76 -10.29 -10.54 5.85
CA PRO A 76 -10.13 -10.61 4.40
C PRO A 76 -9.19 -11.75 3.99
N VAL A 77 -9.34 -12.18 2.74
CA VAL A 77 -8.46 -13.19 2.13
C VAL A 77 -7.49 -12.51 1.16
N ALA A 78 -6.21 -12.83 1.30
CA ALA A 78 -5.15 -12.43 0.39
C ALA A 78 -4.73 -13.61 -0.48
N GLU A 79 -4.55 -13.38 -1.77
CA GLU A 79 -4.17 -14.40 -2.75
C GLU A 79 -2.77 -14.12 -3.30
N ALA A 80 -2.00 -15.17 -3.58
CA ALA A 80 -0.69 -15.02 -4.19
C ALA A 80 -0.82 -14.38 -5.59
N THR A 81 0.12 -13.49 -5.93
CA THR A 81 0.12 -12.81 -7.24
C THR A 81 1.53 -12.74 -7.82
N ALA A 82 1.64 -12.32 -9.08
CA ALA A 82 2.93 -12.04 -9.70
C ALA A 82 3.56 -10.69 -9.28
N ALA A 83 2.85 -9.86 -8.51
CA ALA A 83 3.38 -8.61 -7.97
C ALA A 83 4.54 -8.91 -7.00
N PRO A 84 5.47 -7.96 -6.77
CA PRO A 84 6.62 -8.18 -5.90
C PRO A 84 6.28 -8.24 -4.40
N TYR A 85 4.99 -8.20 -4.05
CA TYR A 85 4.47 -8.29 -2.69
C TYR A 85 3.88 -9.68 -2.45
N GLY A 86 3.84 -10.14 -1.20
CA GLY A 86 3.57 -11.53 -0.90
C GLY A 86 2.17 -11.99 -1.31
N ALA A 87 1.13 -11.19 -1.04
CA ALA A 87 -0.23 -11.50 -1.46
C ALA A 87 -1.09 -10.23 -1.65
N ARG A 88 -2.12 -10.32 -2.50
CA ARG A 88 -3.08 -9.23 -2.78
C ARG A 88 -4.43 -9.53 -2.16
N PHE A 89 -5.05 -8.54 -1.53
CA PHE A 89 -6.44 -8.65 -1.07
C PHE A 89 -7.39 -8.57 -2.27
N GLY A 90 -8.38 -9.47 -2.29
CA GLY A 90 -9.39 -9.53 -3.35
C GLY A 90 -10.60 -8.63 -3.07
N SER A 91 -11.74 -9.25 -2.77
CA SER A 91 -13.04 -8.59 -2.60
C SER A 91 -13.06 -7.46 -1.55
N ASP A 92 -12.22 -7.56 -0.53
CA ASP A 92 -12.17 -6.58 0.56
C ASP A 92 -11.21 -5.41 0.30
N ALA A 93 -10.51 -5.38 -0.84
CA ALA A 93 -9.50 -4.37 -1.12
C ALA A 93 -10.03 -2.94 -1.10
N GLY A 94 -11.25 -2.70 -1.61
CA GLY A 94 -11.88 -1.37 -1.60
C GLY A 94 -12.18 -0.86 -0.19
N TRP A 95 -12.76 -1.72 0.66
CA TRP A 95 -12.98 -1.41 2.07
C TRP A 95 -11.66 -1.17 2.80
N LEU A 96 -10.67 -2.03 2.57
CA LEU A 96 -9.38 -1.90 3.21
C LEU A 96 -8.70 -0.59 2.81
N LEU A 97 -8.70 -0.23 1.52
CA LEU A 97 -8.16 1.03 1.04
C LEU A 97 -8.79 2.24 1.74
N GLU A 98 -10.13 2.30 1.80
CA GLU A 98 -10.85 3.38 2.49
C GLU A 98 -10.42 3.50 3.96
N ARG A 99 -10.30 2.36 4.65
CA ARG A 99 -9.85 2.33 6.05
C ARG A 99 -8.39 2.74 6.20
N LEU A 100 -7.52 2.36 5.27
CA LEU A 100 -6.12 2.78 5.29
C LEU A 100 -5.97 4.29 5.09
N GLU A 101 -6.83 4.89 4.26
CA GLU A 101 -6.83 6.34 4.00
C GLU A 101 -7.39 7.17 5.15
N GLN A 102 -8.46 6.70 5.80
CA GLN A 102 -9.22 7.49 6.79
C GLN A 102 -8.97 7.07 8.24
N GLY A 103 -8.35 5.92 8.46
CA GLY A 103 -8.24 5.33 9.79
C GLY A 103 -7.08 5.84 10.62
N SER A 104 -7.01 5.35 11.86
CA SER A 104 -5.93 5.72 12.80
C SER A 104 -4.85 4.65 12.93
N PHE A 105 -5.24 3.38 12.95
CA PHE A 105 -4.33 2.25 13.08
C PHE A 105 -4.97 0.95 12.58
N VAL A 106 -4.11 -0.03 12.29
CA VAL A 106 -4.51 -1.40 11.96
C VAL A 106 -3.82 -2.37 12.90
N TYR A 107 -4.59 -3.27 13.49
CA TYR A 107 -4.06 -4.53 14.00
C TYR A 107 -4.24 -5.61 12.96
N LEU A 108 -3.20 -6.38 12.67
CA LEU A 108 -3.28 -7.50 11.71
C LEU A 108 -2.48 -8.72 12.14
N ARG A 109 -2.97 -9.90 11.74
CA ARG A 109 -2.29 -11.19 11.93
C ARG A 109 -2.78 -12.20 10.90
N HIS A 110 -1.90 -13.07 10.42
CA HIS A 110 -2.33 -14.19 9.58
C HIS A 110 -3.09 -15.22 10.44
N SER A 111 -4.20 -15.79 9.96
CA SER A 111 -5.02 -16.72 10.76
C SER A 111 -4.29 -18.01 11.15
N ASP A 112 -3.26 -18.42 10.41
CA ASP A 112 -2.43 -19.56 10.79
C ASP A 112 -1.48 -19.26 11.96
N ASP A 113 -1.25 -17.98 12.28
CA ASP A 113 -0.34 -17.54 13.32
C ASP A 113 -1.04 -17.36 14.66
N THR A 114 -1.86 -18.32 15.05
CA THR A 114 -2.72 -18.22 16.24
C THR A 114 -1.99 -17.87 17.54
N ASN A 115 -0.69 -18.20 17.63
CA ASN A 115 0.16 -17.93 18.79
C ASN A 115 0.97 -16.63 18.69
N GLU A 116 1.01 -15.99 17.52
CA GLU A 116 1.70 -14.71 17.35
C GLU A 116 0.79 -13.55 17.79
N PRO A 117 1.39 -12.46 18.32
CA PRO A 117 0.64 -11.24 18.59
C PRO A 117 0.20 -10.56 17.28
N PHE A 118 -0.87 -9.77 17.37
CA PHE A 118 -1.22 -8.85 16.29
C PHE A 118 -0.12 -7.80 16.11
N ARG A 119 0.21 -7.51 14.85
CA ARG A 119 1.08 -6.41 14.46
C ARG A 119 0.29 -5.11 14.47
N TYR A 120 0.93 -4.01 14.82
CA TYR A 120 0.34 -2.68 14.89
C TYR A 120 0.95 -1.77 13.84
N ILE A 121 0.13 -1.34 12.88
CA ILE A 121 0.50 -0.37 11.86
C ILE A 121 -0.20 0.95 12.18
N SER A 122 0.58 2.01 12.42
CA SER A 122 0.05 3.37 12.50
C SER A 122 -0.41 3.83 11.12
N LEU A 123 -1.59 4.43 11.02
CA LEU A 123 -2.07 5.07 9.79
C LEU A 123 -1.75 6.57 9.73
N SER A 124 -0.92 7.06 10.65
CA SER A 124 -0.43 8.44 10.57
C SER A 124 0.34 8.66 9.26
N GLY A 125 -0.14 9.61 8.44
CA GLY A 125 0.45 9.94 7.15
C GLY A 125 0.07 9.02 6.00
N SER A 126 -0.75 7.98 6.23
CA SER A 126 -1.18 7.02 5.20
C SER A 126 -1.88 7.71 4.04
N LEU A 127 -2.85 8.59 4.32
CA LEU A 127 -3.60 9.32 3.30
C LEU A 127 -2.69 10.06 2.32
N TYR A 128 -1.69 10.78 2.83
CA TYR A 128 -0.76 11.52 2.01
C TYR A 128 0.09 10.58 1.15
N ALA A 129 0.61 9.51 1.76
CA ALA A 129 1.47 8.55 1.08
C ALA A 129 0.71 7.76 0.00
N ILE A 130 -0.53 7.34 0.29
CA ILE A 130 -1.44 6.66 -0.64
C ILE A 130 -1.78 7.58 -1.81
N ASN A 131 -2.22 8.81 -1.56
CA ASN A 131 -2.53 9.77 -2.63
C ASN A 131 -1.33 10.04 -3.54
N ARG A 132 -0.11 10.11 -2.98
CA ARG A 132 1.12 10.26 -3.77
C ARG A 132 1.37 9.04 -4.66
N ALA A 133 1.26 7.83 -4.13
CA ALA A 133 1.47 6.59 -4.89
C ALA A 133 0.39 6.36 -5.96
N LEU A 134 -0.85 6.78 -5.69
CA LEU A 134 -1.99 6.61 -6.60
C LEU A 134 -2.20 7.79 -7.56
N ALA A 135 -1.38 8.83 -7.50
CA ALA A 135 -1.52 10.02 -8.36
C ALA A 135 -1.56 9.66 -9.85
N TRP A 136 -0.82 8.63 -10.27
CA TRP A 136 -0.81 8.14 -11.65
C TRP A 136 -1.97 7.21 -12.01
N CYS A 137 -2.67 6.67 -11.01
CA CYS A 137 -3.86 5.82 -11.17
C CYS A 137 -5.16 6.62 -11.22
N ALA A 138 -5.15 7.88 -10.79
CA ALA A 138 -6.31 8.74 -10.91
C ALA A 138 -6.73 8.87 -12.39
N PRO A 139 -8.03 8.67 -12.72
CA PRO A 139 -8.52 8.94 -14.07
C PRO A 139 -8.10 10.34 -14.49
N ARG A 140 -7.41 10.46 -15.63
CA ARG A 140 -7.13 11.78 -16.20
C ARG A 140 -8.46 12.45 -16.50
N ALA A 141 -8.58 13.74 -16.18
CA ALA A 141 -9.73 14.53 -16.59
C ALA A 141 -9.96 14.31 -18.09
N PRO A 142 -11.21 14.08 -18.55
CA PRO A 142 -11.51 13.97 -19.96
C PRO A 142 -10.94 15.18 -20.71
N ALA A 143 -10.52 15.01 -21.96
CA ALA A 143 -9.84 16.06 -22.72
C ALA A 143 -10.60 17.41 -22.76
N ALA A 144 -11.92 17.37 -22.62
CA ALA A 144 -12.79 18.55 -22.55
C ALA A 144 -12.60 19.41 -21.28
N GLU A 145 -12.07 18.84 -20.19
CA GLU A 145 -11.82 19.51 -18.91
C GLU A 145 -10.33 19.84 -18.71
N GLN A 146 -9.46 19.41 -19.63
CA GLN A 146 -8.04 19.75 -19.61
C GLN A 146 -7.85 21.19 -20.08
N ILE A 147 -7.04 21.96 -19.36
CA ILE A 147 -6.66 23.30 -19.79
C ILE A 147 -5.88 23.15 -21.11
N PRO A 148 -6.32 23.77 -22.22
CA PRO A 148 -5.60 23.71 -23.47
C PRO A 148 -4.19 24.28 -23.29
N ALA A 149 -3.24 23.77 -24.10
CA ALA A 149 -1.86 24.24 -24.05
C ALA A 149 -1.81 25.78 -24.06
N PRO A 150 -0.95 26.40 -23.22
CA PRO A 150 -0.88 27.84 -23.14
C PRO A 150 -0.61 28.41 -24.54
N ASP A 151 -1.51 29.28 -25.01
CA ASP A 151 -1.41 30.00 -26.30
C ASP A 151 -0.40 31.15 -26.21
N VAL A 152 0.65 30.98 -25.40
CA VAL A 152 1.72 31.95 -25.21
C VAL A 152 2.90 31.46 -26.03
N THR A 153 3.04 32.02 -27.22
CA THR A 153 4.26 31.87 -28.01
C THR A 153 5.45 32.45 -27.24
N PRO A 154 6.55 31.71 -27.09
CA PRO A 154 7.79 32.28 -26.58
C PRO A 154 8.19 33.49 -27.44
N VAL A 155 8.38 34.64 -26.80
CA VAL A 155 8.99 35.79 -27.46
C VAL A 155 10.46 35.45 -27.65
N GLU A 156 10.84 35.14 -28.90
CA GLU A 156 12.24 34.95 -29.29
C GLU A 156 13.02 36.27 -29.10
N PRO A 157 14.25 36.24 -28.56
CA PRO A 157 15.08 37.44 -28.33
C PRO A 157 15.64 38.05 -29.62
#